data_AF-A0A2E0KWH3-F1
#
_entry.id   AF-A0A2E0KWH3-F1
#
_cell.length_a   1.000
_cell.length_b   1.000
_cell.length_c   1.000
_cell.angle_alpha   90.00
_cell.angle_beta   90.00
_cell.angle_gamma   90.00
#
_symmetry.space_group_name_H-M   'P 1'
#
loop_
_entity.id
_entity.type
_entity.pdbx_description
1 polymer ?
#
loop_
_entity_poly.entity_id
_entity_poly.type
_entity_poly.pdbx_seq_one_letter_code
_entity_poly.pdbx_strand_id
1 'polypeptide(L)'
;MPSVEWVEPAPIWNGRKLDTLLKPRLVEFSSDNFLPEFMEAMSTPGAPDHPADYLADRMIAGEVKPKLYQPLHGRYYLVTASLICRQLGLPDRDVALANGEKTFFVLRREIKDEQTGQMIEQAWVDEGAARGWHEVDKTCVLPDEQRHPMHPLSVCTQSKSTLDQFRSVLVCKETRTIYHGYLPTGVREKLLDAPPAFTSPQQYITTIESQSSKENFRYNEYDTRVVSVWTDLWRLKPGTATRVLDQNNADDRVQIEQMSLYLVLDLADYLSRALPGVWNAIVANNPSSLPTGSDRRAVYDRLGVLNISADAGTINLRQALRDRRNDLPLVRGEDISGGEPNVGYSFYNLPVDATLNNNVRDALTEETTPFQMSEEMTDVLQGLVKAERVDANGNSAEYFFVRLVYDYDPNCPPVVSERSQLFSLAKFFESDAPARKVRLELPSIKMQDLRKFKRGVGMQMSPELRDLMGRVNEKMIDGEGLSGSSGGWELGMICTFSLQIIFLVAFIVMFIFLILLNIVFWWLAFLKICFPIPKRT
;
A
#
# COMPACT_ATOMS: atom_id res chain seq x y z
N MET A 1 42.85 15.29 22.26
CA MET A 1 41.65 15.15 23.11
C MET A 1 41.47 13.67 23.45
N PRO A 2 40.76 13.29 24.52
CA PRO A 2 40.32 11.90 24.66
C PRO A 2 39.43 11.54 23.46
N SER A 3 39.59 10.34 22.91
CA SER A 3 38.69 9.86 21.85
C SER A 3 37.31 9.59 22.45
N VAL A 4 36.29 10.22 21.89
CA VAL A 4 34.88 9.96 22.22
C VAL A 4 34.41 8.76 21.42
N GLU A 5 33.61 7.89 22.02
CA GLU A 5 33.18 6.63 21.41
C GLU A 5 31.74 6.27 21.83
N TRP A 6 30.97 5.74 20.88
CA TRP A 6 29.66 5.13 21.14
C TRP A 6 29.83 3.66 21.54
N VAL A 7 29.13 3.24 22.58
CA VAL A 7 29.15 1.86 23.09
C VAL A 7 27.76 1.39 23.51
N GLU A 8 27.61 0.09 23.76
CA GLU A 8 26.47 -0.53 24.42
C GLU A 8 26.06 0.26 25.69
N PRO A 9 24.77 0.30 26.07
CA PRO A 9 24.32 1.08 27.23
C PRO A 9 25.00 0.61 28.52
N ALA A 10 25.44 1.57 29.35
CA ALA A 10 26.26 1.31 30.54
C ALA A 10 25.79 0.19 31.49
N PRO A 11 24.47 0.01 31.79
CA PRO A 11 24.01 -1.01 32.73
C PRO A 11 24.41 -2.45 32.37
N ILE A 12 24.57 -2.78 31.09
CA ILE A 12 24.84 -4.17 30.64
C ILE A 12 26.32 -4.49 30.46
N TRP A 13 27.24 -3.58 30.83
CA TRP A 13 28.68 -3.80 30.59
C TRP A 13 29.23 -5.01 31.35
N ASN A 14 28.83 -5.25 32.61
CA ASN A 14 29.15 -6.46 33.38
C ASN A 14 30.64 -6.90 33.36
N GLY A 15 31.58 -5.95 33.32
CA GLY A 15 33.02 -6.22 33.24
C GLY A 15 33.53 -6.72 31.88
N ARG A 16 32.69 -6.69 30.83
CA ARG A 16 33.10 -6.97 29.44
C ARG A 16 34.13 -5.96 28.96
N LYS A 17 34.99 -6.38 28.03
CA LYS A 17 36.03 -5.53 27.43
C LYS A 17 35.43 -4.54 26.43
N LEU A 18 36.01 -3.34 26.33
CA LEU A 18 35.49 -2.23 25.52
C LEU A 18 35.38 -2.55 24.02
N ASP A 19 36.33 -3.30 23.47
CA ASP A 19 36.33 -3.80 22.09
C ASP A 19 35.11 -4.68 21.77
N THR A 20 34.51 -5.34 22.76
CA THR A 20 33.28 -6.13 22.60
C THR A 20 31.99 -5.31 22.71
N LEU A 21 32.08 -4.02 23.08
CA LEU A 21 30.96 -3.15 23.45
C LEU A 21 30.61 -2.08 22.40
N LEU A 22 31.20 -2.09 21.20
CA LEU A 22 31.10 -0.96 20.25
C LEU A 22 29.73 -0.77 19.56
N LYS A 23 28.80 -1.73 19.68
CA LYS A 23 27.55 -1.75 18.89
C LYS A 23 26.35 -1.17 19.65
N PRO A 24 25.54 -0.29 19.05
CA PRO A 24 24.28 0.14 19.65
C PRO A 24 23.28 -1.03 19.72
N ARG A 25 22.45 -1.04 20.77
CA ARG A 25 21.49 -2.12 21.04
C ARG A 25 20.08 -1.72 20.66
N LEU A 26 19.32 -2.69 20.13
CA LEU A 26 17.89 -2.57 19.89
C LEU A 26 17.15 -3.32 21.00
N VAL A 27 16.15 -2.69 21.59
CA VAL A 27 15.24 -3.31 22.57
C VAL A 27 13.80 -3.25 22.07
N GLU A 28 13.07 -4.35 22.25
CA GLU A 28 11.67 -4.52 21.83
C GLU A 28 10.69 -4.41 23.00
N PHE A 29 9.52 -3.84 22.73
CA PHE A 29 8.39 -3.75 23.65
C PHE A 29 7.09 -4.19 22.98
N SER A 30 6.16 -4.71 23.78
CA SER A 30 4.84 -5.21 23.36
C SER A 30 3.66 -4.42 23.94
N SER A 31 3.94 -3.27 24.57
CA SER A 31 2.97 -2.42 25.26
C SER A 31 2.86 -1.05 24.57
N ASP A 32 1.65 -0.51 24.47
CA ASP A 32 1.43 0.86 24.01
C ASP A 32 2.02 1.91 24.98
N ASN A 33 2.30 1.53 26.23
CA ASN A 33 2.94 2.35 27.26
C ASN A 33 4.48 2.16 27.32
N PHE A 34 5.11 1.59 26.29
CA PHE A 34 6.53 1.20 26.31
C PHE A 34 7.50 2.29 26.77
N LEU A 35 7.28 3.56 26.41
CA LEU A 35 8.19 4.65 26.75
C LEU A 35 8.09 5.05 28.24
N PRO A 36 6.91 5.28 28.83
CA PRO A 36 6.74 5.32 30.29
C PRO A 36 7.37 4.12 31.02
N GLU A 37 7.07 2.89 30.59
CA GLU A 37 7.61 1.66 31.19
C GLU A 37 9.15 1.62 31.16
N PHE A 38 9.76 2.03 30.04
CA PHE A 38 11.21 2.13 29.89
C PHE A 38 11.81 3.20 30.80
N MET A 39 11.23 4.41 30.83
CA MET A 39 11.73 5.50 31.67
C MET A 39 11.63 5.15 33.16
N GLU A 40 10.54 4.54 33.60
CA GLU A 40 10.35 4.10 34.99
C GLU A 40 11.40 3.06 35.39
N ALA A 41 11.61 2.02 34.57
CA ALA A 41 12.58 0.96 34.82
C ALA A 41 14.04 1.44 34.77
N MET A 42 14.36 2.46 33.97
CA MET A 42 15.72 3.02 33.88
C MET A 42 16.04 4.04 34.99
N SER A 43 15.08 4.87 35.38
CA SER A 43 15.34 6.02 36.27
C SER A 43 15.03 5.77 37.76
N THR A 44 14.20 4.79 38.09
CA THR A 44 13.74 4.56 39.48
C THR A 44 14.74 3.72 40.28
N PRO A 45 15.35 4.25 41.36
CA PRO A 45 16.17 3.44 42.26
C PRO A 45 15.30 2.42 42.99
N GLY A 46 15.62 1.13 42.86
CA GLY A 46 14.82 0.05 43.46
C GLY A 46 13.57 -0.33 42.66
N ALA A 47 13.54 -0.08 41.34
CA ALA A 47 12.57 -0.69 40.43
C ALA A 47 12.55 -2.24 40.58
N PRO A 48 11.41 -2.92 40.28
CA PRO A 48 11.30 -4.37 40.43
C PRO A 48 12.33 -5.16 39.61
N ASP A 49 12.59 -4.71 38.39
CA ASP A 49 13.65 -5.21 37.51
C ASP A 49 14.84 -4.26 37.59
N HIS A 50 16.07 -4.78 37.72
CA HIS A 50 17.26 -3.95 37.64
C HIS A 50 17.50 -3.48 36.18
N PRO A 51 17.95 -2.23 35.91
CA PRO A 51 18.10 -1.71 34.54
C PRO A 51 18.91 -2.62 33.59
N ALA A 52 19.93 -3.32 34.11
CA ALA A 52 20.71 -4.27 33.33
C ALA A 52 19.91 -5.51 32.88
N ASP A 53 19.03 -6.04 33.75
CA ASP A 53 18.19 -7.20 33.44
C ASP A 53 17.04 -6.78 32.52
N TYR A 54 16.39 -5.66 32.83
CA TYR A 54 15.31 -5.08 32.03
C TYR A 54 15.72 -4.87 30.56
N LEU A 55 16.95 -4.39 30.34
CA LEU A 55 17.55 -4.26 29.00
C LEU A 55 17.88 -5.62 28.38
N ALA A 56 18.47 -6.55 29.13
CA ALA A 56 18.85 -7.88 28.64
C ALA A 56 17.64 -8.69 28.17
N ASP A 57 16.54 -8.68 28.92
CA ASP A 57 15.30 -9.41 28.60
C ASP A 57 14.57 -8.86 27.36
N ARG A 58 14.81 -7.59 27.02
CA ARG A 58 14.18 -6.90 25.86
C ARG A 58 15.13 -6.75 24.68
N MET A 59 16.42 -7.05 24.85
CA MET A 59 17.42 -6.95 23.80
C MET A 59 17.17 -7.98 22.71
N ILE A 60 17.06 -7.52 21.46
CA ILE A 60 16.86 -8.42 20.33
C ILE A 60 18.17 -9.17 20.06
N ALA A 61 18.13 -10.51 20.00
CA ALA A 61 19.32 -11.33 19.79
C ALA A 61 20.02 -11.01 18.45
N GLY A 62 21.34 -10.80 18.49
CA GLY A 62 22.14 -10.32 17.35
C GLY A 62 22.71 -11.40 16.42
N GLU A 63 22.44 -12.68 16.68
CA GLU A 63 22.85 -13.82 15.83
C GLU A 63 21.83 -14.09 14.71
N VAL A 64 20.57 -13.73 14.93
CA VAL A 64 19.49 -13.75 13.93
C VAL A 64 19.38 -12.36 13.31
N LYS A 65 18.94 -12.28 12.04
CA LYS A 65 18.46 -11.03 11.45
C LYS A 65 16.96 -10.91 11.74
N PRO A 66 16.51 -10.16 12.78
CA PRO A 66 15.09 -10.11 13.13
C PRO A 66 14.27 -9.36 12.08
N LYS A 67 13.01 -9.75 11.92
CA LYS A 67 11.96 -8.94 11.28
C LYS A 67 11.35 -8.05 12.37
N LEU A 68 11.50 -6.73 12.27
CA LEU A 68 10.90 -5.80 13.22
C LEU A 68 9.47 -5.48 12.80
N TYR A 69 8.54 -5.70 13.72
CA TYR A 69 7.12 -5.48 13.48
C TYR A 69 6.75 -3.99 13.55
N GLN A 70 5.57 -3.64 13.04
CA GLN A 70 5.09 -2.26 13.07
C GLN A 70 4.32 -1.94 14.36
N PRO A 71 4.15 -0.66 14.74
CA PRO A 71 3.26 -0.26 15.83
C PRO A 71 1.83 -0.78 15.64
N LEU A 72 1.37 -0.97 14.39
CA LEU A 72 0.07 -1.59 14.10
C LEU A 72 -0.05 -3.03 14.64
N HIS A 73 1.06 -3.75 14.77
CA HIS A 73 1.15 -5.09 15.37
C HIS A 73 1.36 -5.06 16.89
N GLY A 74 1.40 -3.88 17.51
CA GLY A 74 1.61 -3.69 18.95
C GLY A 74 3.06 -3.92 19.37
N ARG A 75 4.03 -3.68 18.47
CA ARG A 75 5.46 -3.76 18.77
C ARG A 75 6.14 -2.42 18.57
N TYR A 76 7.03 -2.09 19.50
CA TYR A 76 7.73 -0.81 19.57
C TYR A 76 9.20 -1.05 19.86
N TYR A 77 10.07 -0.17 19.37
CA TYR A 77 11.51 -0.38 19.35
C TYR A 77 12.27 0.88 19.78
N LEU A 78 13.21 0.72 20.71
CA LEU A 78 14.18 1.77 21.06
C LEU A 78 15.60 1.33 20.68
N VAL A 79 16.36 2.26 20.11
CA VAL A 79 17.81 2.19 20.00
C VAL A 79 18.40 2.69 21.32
N THR A 80 19.39 2.00 21.89
CA THR A 80 20.02 2.35 23.17
C THR A 80 21.56 2.19 23.13
N ALA A 81 22.27 3.11 23.80
CA ALA A 81 23.73 3.17 23.88
C ALA A 81 24.20 4.08 25.03
N SER A 82 25.50 4.13 25.29
CA SER A 82 26.16 5.20 26.04
C SER A 82 27.23 5.87 25.17
N LEU A 83 27.46 7.17 25.39
CA LEU A 83 28.52 7.95 24.75
C LEU A 83 29.60 8.23 25.79
N ILE A 84 30.84 7.83 25.54
CA ILE A 84 31.92 7.87 26.54
C ILE A 84 33.17 8.60 26.05
N CYS A 85 34.01 9.03 26.98
CA CYS A 85 35.41 9.33 26.70
C CYS A 85 36.29 8.09 26.99
N ARG A 86 37.16 7.72 26.05
CA ARG A 86 38.14 6.61 26.20
C ARG A 86 39.27 7.00 27.15
N GLN A 87 38.95 7.06 28.44
CA GLN A 87 39.85 7.35 29.56
C GLN A 87 39.65 6.33 30.70
N LEU A 88 40.51 6.34 31.71
CA LEU A 88 40.37 5.47 32.88
C LEU A 88 39.03 5.74 33.59
N GLY A 89 38.28 4.67 33.88
CA GLY A 89 36.91 4.77 34.41
C GLY A 89 35.81 4.95 33.34
N LEU A 90 36.18 5.12 32.06
CA LEU A 90 35.28 5.30 30.93
C LEU A 90 34.14 6.30 31.23
N PRO A 91 34.44 7.56 31.62
CA PRO A 91 33.39 8.53 31.99
C PRO A 91 32.46 8.82 30.80
N ASP A 92 31.19 9.09 31.09
CA ASP A 92 30.23 9.52 30.08
C ASP A 92 30.65 10.87 29.48
N ARG A 93 30.27 11.09 28.22
CA ARG A 93 30.42 12.38 27.55
C ARG A 93 29.15 13.20 27.73
N ASP A 94 29.25 14.26 28.51
CA ASP A 94 28.26 15.33 28.54
C ASP A 94 28.15 15.99 27.16
N VAL A 95 26.93 16.14 26.65
CA VAL A 95 26.62 16.73 25.35
C VAL A 95 26.12 18.16 25.56
N ALA A 96 26.91 19.14 25.16
CA ALA A 96 26.61 20.55 25.38
C ALA A 96 25.67 21.11 24.30
N LEU A 97 24.38 20.80 24.41
CA LEU A 97 23.32 21.29 23.50
C LEU A 97 23.38 22.82 23.26
N ALA A 98 23.77 23.60 24.29
CA ALA A 98 23.93 25.06 24.21
C ALA A 98 25.11 25.51 23.32
N ASN A 99 26.11 24.65 23.12
CA ASN A 99 27.24 24.88 22.20
C ASN A 99 26.92 24.41 20.76
N GLY A 100 25.71 23.87 20.52
CA GLY A 100 25.30 23.31 19.24
C GLY A 100 25.59 21.81 19.08
N GLU A 101 26.20 21.16 20.09
CA GLU A 101 26.42 19.70 20.09
C GLU A 101 25.09 18.93 20.05
N LYS A 102 25.04 17.80 19.33
CA LYS A 102 23.81 17.01 19.08
C LYS A 102 24.09 15.52 19.10
N THR A 103 23.11 14.76 19.58
CA THR A 103 23.05 13.29 19.47
C THR A 103 21.82 12.86 18.68
N PHE A 104 22.04 12.09 17.63
CA PHE A 104 20.98 11.52 16.80
C PHE A 104 21.38 10.13 16.29
N PHE A 105 20.45 9.44 15.65
CA PHE A 105 20.73 8.21 14.92
C PHE A 105 20.23 8.33 13.48
N VAL A 106 20.86 7.54 12.61
CA VAL A 106 20.51 7.45 11.19
C VAL A 106 20.14 6.00 10.85
N LEU A 107 19.12 5.85 10.01
CA LEU A 107 18.68 4.56 9.49
C LEU A 107 19.31 4.33 8.12
N ARG A 108 20.08 3.25 8.00
CA ARG A 108 20.79 2.87 6.78
C ARG A 108 20.37 1.50 6.30
N ARG A 109 20.58 1.20 5.02
CA ARG A 109 20.47 -0.16 4.47
C ARG A 109 21.83 -0.66 3.97
N GLU A 110 22.02 -1.97 4.05
CA GLU A 110 23.11 -2.69 3.41
C GLU A 110 22.54 -3.40 2.19
N ILE A 111 23.00 -3.04 0.99
CA ILE A 111 22.65 -3.77 -0.26
C ILE A 111 23.91 -4.36 -0.87
N LYS A 112 23.75 -5.41 -1.66
CA LYS A 112 24.83 -6.00 -2.46
C LYS A 112 24.85 -5.33 -3.82
N ASP A 113 25.97 -4.75 -4.21
CA ASP A 113 26.19 -4.28 -5.58
C ASP A 113 26.17 -5.47 -6.56
N GLU A 114 25.39 -5.34 -7.62
CA GLU A 114 25.24 -6.35 -8.67
C GLU A 114 26.48 -6.46 -9.57
N GLN A 115 27.29 -5.40 -9.67
CA GLN A 115 28.47 -5.35 -10.54
C GLN A 115 29.74 -5.85 -9.85
N THR A 116 30.06 -5.35 -8.65
CA THR A 116 31.26 -5.78 -7.88
C THR A 116 30.99 -6.95 -6.93
N GLY A 117 29.72 -7.21 -6.59
CA GLY A 117 29.35 -8.17 -5.56
C GLY A 117 29.62 -7.73 -4.12
N GLN A 118 30.11 -6.50 -3.91
CA GLN A 118 30.44 -5.95 -2.59
C GLN A 118 29.18 -5.49 -1.84
N MET A 119 29.20 -5.55 -0.50
CA MET A 119 28.16 -4.91 0.32
C MET A 119 28.46 -3.41 0.46
N ILE A 120 27.51 -2.57 0.05
CA ILE A 120 27.55 -1.11 0.14
C ILE A 120 26.53 -0.61 1.18
N GLU A 121 26.91 0.41 1.95
CA GLU A 121 26.02 1.08 2.90
C GLU A 121 25.35 2.27 2.19
N GLN A 122 24.02 2.39 2.36
CA GLN A 122 23.25 3.52 1.85
C GLN A 122 22.53 4.27 2.97
N ALA A 123 22.53 5.60 2.87
CA ALA A 123 21.81 6.55 3.71
C ALA A 123 20.49 6.97 3.05
N TRP A 124 19.44 7.16 3.86
CA TRP A 124 18.16 7.70 3.38
C TRP A 124 18.17 9.23 3.46
N VAL A 125 17.91 9.89 2.32
CA VAL A 125 17.62 11.32 2.23
C VAL A 125 16.12 11.50 2.06
N ASP A 126 15.50 12.32 2.91
CA ASP A 126 14.04 12.34 3.07
C ASP A 126 13.32 13.44 2.29
N GLU A 127 14.02 14.53 1.98
CA GLU A 127 13.46 15.76 1.44
C GLU A 127 14.25 16.28 0.23
N GLY A 128 13.64 17.21 -0.51
CA GLY A 128 14.25 17.83 -1.70
C GLY A 128 14.32 16.91 -2.94
N ALA A 129 14.96 17.42 -3.99
CA ALA A 129 15.12 16.70 -5.27
C ALA A 129 16.06 15.48 -5.19
N ALA A 130 16.81 15.35 -4.09
CA ALA A 130 17.69 14.22 -3.81
C ALA A 130 17.04 13.16 -2.89
N ARG A 131 15.72 13.20 -2.66
CA ARG A 131 15.04 12.19 -1.83
C ARG A 131 15.27 10.77 -2.38
N GLY A 132 15.70 9.85 -1.53
CA GLY A 132 15.99 8.45 -1.88
C GLY A 132 17.18 7.87 -1.11
N TRP A 133 17.67 6.74 -1.58
CA TRP A 133 18.88 6.08 -1.04
C TRP A 133 20.15 6.53 -1.76
N HIS A 134 21.17 6.92 -0.99
CA HIS A 134 22.48 7.35 -1.50
C HIS A 134 23.60 6.55 -0.87
N GLU A 135 24.64 6.23 -1.63
CA GLU A 135 25.85 5.59 -1.10
C GLU A 135 26.58 6.51 -0.13
N VAL A 136 27.09 5.92 0.96
CA VAL A 136 27.73 6.68 2.05
C VAL A 136 28.88 5.87 2.65
N ASP A 137 29.99 6.55 2.99
CA ASP A 137 31.05 5.91 3.76
C ASP A 137 30.57 5.61 5.20
N LYS A 138 31.11 4.54 5.78
CA LYS A 138 30.77 4.05 7.13
C LYS A 138 31.05 5.07 8.24
N THR A 139 31.99 5.97 8.00
CA THR A 139 32.43 7.05 8.92
C THR A 139 31.81 8.41 8.61
N CYS A 140 31.17 8.56 7.44
CA CYS A 140 30.53 9.81 7.01
C CYS A 140 29.03 9.82 7.34
N VAL A 141 28.44 11.01 7.36
CA VAL A 141 27.00 11.29 7.48
C VAL A 141 26.65 12.31 6.40
N LEU A 142 25.59 12.09 5.61
CA LEU A 142 25.23 13.06 4.56
C LEU A 142 24.54 14.29 5.18
N PRO A 143 24.67 15.50 4.61
CA PRO A 143 24.05 16.71 5.16
C PRO A 143 22.54 16.54 5.38
N ASP A 144 21.85 15.97 4.39
CA ASP A 144 20.40 15.78 4.34
C ASP A 144 19.97 14.33 4.69
N GLU A 145 20.87 13.54 5.31
CA GLU A 145 20.54 12.21 5.83
C GLU A 145 19.47 12.29 6.92
N GLN A 146 18.46 11.41 6.89
CA GLN A 146 17.35 11.44 7.83
C GLN A 146 17.83 11.17 9.26
N ARG A 147 17.65 12.18 10.13
CA ARG A 147 18.12 12.17 11.51
C ARG A 147 16.95 11.90 12.46
N HIS A 148 17.10 10.89 13.32
CA HIS A 148 16.16 10.61 14.40
C HIS A 148 16.78 11.00 15.76
N PRO A 149 16.07 11.71 16.65
CA PRO A 149 16.67 12.21 17.88
C PRO A 149 17.07 11.10 18.85
N MET A 150 18.21 11.29 19.53
CA MET A 150 18.63 10.48 20.68
C MET A 150 18.56 11.34 21.95
N HIS A 151 17.81 10.88 22.94
CA HIS A 151 17.55 11.59 24.19
C HIS A 151 18.40 11.01 25.33
N PRO A 152 19.08 11.85 26.14
CA PRO A 152 19.83 11.40 27.31
C PRO A 152 18.88 11.01 28.46
N LEU A 153 19.24 9.95 29.17
CA LEU A 153 18.54 9.45 30.36
C LEU A 153 19.57 8.99 31.40
N SER A 154 19.47 9.51 32.62
CA SER A 154 20.32 9.10 33.75
C SER A 154 19.79 7.80 34.37
N VAL A 155 20.67 6.81 34.50
CA VAL A 155 20.34 5.43 34.91
C VAL A 155 21.22 5.01 36.07
N CYS A 156 20.65 4.31 37.05
CA CYS A 156 21.41 3.75 38.16
C CYS A 156 22.14 2.46 37.74
N THR A 157 23.44 2.33 38.05
CA THR A 157 24.27 1.19 37.64
C THR A 157 24.84 0.36 38.79
N GLN A 158 24.20 0.38 39.97
CA GLN A 158 24.69 -0.33 41.15
C GLN A 158 24.66 -1.86 40.98
N SER A 159 25.78 -2.51 41.30
CA SER A 159 25.91 -3.97 41.22
C SER A 159 24.99 -4.73 42.18
N LYS A 160 24.66 -5.99 41.84
CA LYS A 160 23.85 -6.95 42.62
C LYS A 160 24.57 -7.47 43.88
N SER A 161 25.11 -6.56 44.68
CA SER A 161 25.69 -6.84 46.00
C SER A 161 24.57 -7.11 47.00
N THR A 162 24.56 -8.31 47.59
CA THR A 162 23.62 -8.68 48.66
C THR A 162 23.79 -7.86 49.94
N LEU A 163 24.93 -7.17 50.10
CA LEU A 163 25.16 -6.21 51.19
C LEU A 163 24.62 -4.80 50.88
N ASP A 164 24.55 -4.42 49.59
CA ASP A 164 24.00 -3.13 49.19
C ASP A 164 22.47 -3.16 49.04
N GLN A 165 21.85 -4.30 48.70
CA GLN A 165 20.38 -4.44 48.72
C GLN A 165 19.75 -4.06 50.08
N PHE A 166 20.44 -4.33 51.20
CA PHE A 166 20.01 -3.92 52.55
C PHE A 166 20.29 -2.43 52.88
N ARG A 167 20.86 -1.65 51.96
CA ARG A 167 21.32 -0.27 52.18
C ARG A 167 20.96 0.73 51.06
N SER A 168 20.60 0.28 49.86
CA SER A 168 20.46 1.14 48.66
C SER A 168 19.07 1.69 48.40
N VAL A 169 18.04 1.24 49.13
CA VAL A 169 16.59 1.47 48.88
C VAL A 169 16.18 2.95 48.73
N LEU A 170 17.03 3.92 49.11
CA LEU A 170 16.72 5.35 49.06
C LEU A 170 17.73 6.21 48.26
N VAL A 171 18.89 5.71 47.85
CA VAL A 171 19.93 6.52 47.17
C VAL A 171 20.76 5.70 46.18
N CYS A 172 20.63 6.02 44.90
CA CYS A 172 21.61 5.60 43.89
C CYS A 172 22.92 6.40 44.06
N LYS A 173 24.05 5.71 44.19
CA LYS A 173 25.39 6.33 44.32
C LYS A 173 26.15 6.50 43.01
N GLU A 174 25.81 5.69 42.00
CA GLU A 174 26.49 5.65 40.70
C GLU A 174 25.44 5.73 39.59
N THR A 175 25.39 6.90 38.95
CA THR A 175 24.53 7.18 37.80
C THR A 175 25.37 7.26 36.53
N ARG A 176 24.87 6.68 35.44
CA ARG A 176 25.45 6.76 34.10
C ARG A 176 24.42 7.30 33.11
N THR A 177 24.86 7.98 32.07
CA THR A 177 24.00 8.46 30.99
C THR A 177 23.89 7.40 29.90
N ILE A 178 22.67 6.95 29.63
CA ILE A 178 22.35 6.26 28.37
C ILE A 178 21.65 7.25 27.43
N TYR A 179 21.78 7.02 26.13
CA TYR A 179 21.00 7.70 25.12
C TYR A 179 20.00 6.71 24.53
N HIS A 180 18.75 7.14 24.34
CA HIS A 180 17.70 6.34 23.71
C HIS A 180 16.97 7.09 22.59
N GLY A 181 16.55 6.37 21.54
CA GLY A 181 15.81 6.94 20.41
C GLY A 181 14.79 5.95 19.87
N TYR A 182 13.62 6.43 19.44
CA TYR A 182 12.55 5.58 18.92
C TYR A 182 12.78 5.23 17.45
N LEU A 183 12.81 3.94 17.14
CA LEU A 183 12.99 3.41 15.78
C LEU A 183 11.63 3.25 15.08
N PRO A 184 11.30 4.08 14.06
CA PRO A 184 9.96 4.13 13.49
C PRO A 184 9.73 3.03 12.44
N THR A 185 9.59 1.78 12.87
CA THR A 185 9.39 0.62 11.95
C THR A 185 8.19 0.74 11.00
N GLY A 186 7.20 1.56 11.35
CA GLY A 186 6.05 1.89 10.49
C GLY A 186 6.36 2.70 9.23
N VAL A 187 7.60 3.14 8.99
CA VAL A 187 7.99 3.87 7.76
C VAL A 187 8.48 2.97 6.62
N ARG A 188 8.32 1.64 6.71
CA ARG A 188 8.73 0.68 5.65
C ARG A 188 8.34 1.11 4.23
N GLU A 189 7.07 1.43 4.01
CA GLU A 189 6.53 1.80 2.68
C GLU A 189 7.01 3.16 2.16
N LYS A 190 7.78 3.91 2.97
CA LYS A 190 8.46 5.14 2.60
C LYS A 190 9.95 4.88 2.25
N LEU A 191 10.51 3.79 2.76
CA LEU A 191 11.91 3.36 2.59
C LEU A 191 12.13 2.35 1.45
N LEU A 192 11.09 1.69 0.95
CA LEU A 192 11.18 0.92 -0.30
C LEU A 192 11.63 1.81 -1.46
N ASP A 193 12.36 1.23 -2.41
CA ASP A 193 12.61 1.94 -3.66
C ASP A 193 11.28 2.12 -4.43
N ALA A 194 11.00 3.37 -4.77
CA ALA A 194 10.16 3.64 -5.92
C ALA A 194 10.89 3.11 -7.18
N PRO A 195 10.16 2.55 -8.17
CA PRO A 195 10.70 2.43 -9.52
C PRO A 195 11.23 3.80 -10.00
N PRO A 196 12.17 3.85 -10.94
CA PRO A 196 12.59 5.12 -11.54
C PRO A 196 11.36 5.89 -12.01
N ALA A 197 11.16 7.09 -11.45
CA ALA A 197 9.91 7.83 -11.60
C ALA A 197 9.61 8.05 -13.08
N PHE A 198 8.53 7.42 -13.56
CA PHE A 198 8.14 7.45 -14.97
C PHE A 198 7.96 8.91 -15.40
N THR A 199 8.83 9.40 -16.29
CA THR A 199 8.88 10.84 -16.61
C THR A 199 7.66 11.29 -17.42
N SER A 200 6.84 10.34 -17.85
CA SER A 200 5.44 10.55 -18.25
C SER A 200 4.60 9.30 -17.96
N PRO A 201 3.25 9.42 -17.85
CA PRO A 201 2.36 8.25 -17.79
C PRO A 201 2.56 7.30 -18.98
N GLN A 202 2.95 7.83 -20.14
CA GLN A 202 3.16 7.06 -21.37
C GLN A 202 4.40 6.15 -21.28
N GLN A 203 5.43 6.52 -20.50
CA GLN A 203 6.53 5.60 -20.22
C GLN A 203 6.05 4.37 -19.46
N TYR A 204 5.30 4.56 -18.36
CA TYR A 204 4.71 3.47 -17.58
C TYR A 204 3.85 2.54 -18.45
N ILE A 205 2.97 3.14 -19.26
CA ILE A 205 2.09 2.41 -20.18
C ILE A 205 2.91 1.62 -21.21
N THR A 206 3.92 2.22 -21.87
CA THR A 206 4.74 1.48 -22.86
C THR A 206 5.65 0.42 -22.23
N THR A 207 6.16 0.62 -21.01
CA THR A 207 6.89 -0.42 -20.26
C THR A 207 5.97 -1.58 -19.90
N ILE A 208 4.73 -1.32 -19.49
CA ILE A 208 3.74 -2.37 -19.28
C ILE A 208 3.39 -3.05 -20.61
N GLU A 209 2.93 -2.32 -21.64
CA GLU A 209 2.48 -2.88 -22.92
C GLU A 209 3.57 -3.72 -23.64
N SER A 210 4.86 -3.38 -23.46
CA SER A 210 5.98 -4.16 -24.01
C SER A 210 6.37 -5.40 -23.17
N GLN A 211 5.99 -5.46 -21.89
CA GLN A 211 6.19 -6.63 -21.02
C GLN A 211 4.94 -7.52 -20.94
N SER A 212 3.75 -6.94 -21.00
CA SER A 212 2.44 -7.58 -20.89
C SER A 212 1.97 -8.17 -22.22
N SER A 213 2.77 -9.06 -22.79
CA SER A 213 2.59 -9.75 -24.09
C SER A 213 1.29 -10.58 -24.25
N LYS A 214 0.30 -10.46 -23.35
CA LYS A 214 -0.80 -11.42 -23.13
C LYS A 214 -2.11 -10.82 -22.63
N GLU A 215 -2.07 -9.70 -21.91
CA GLU A 215 -3.26 -8.93 -21.49
C GLU A 215 -3.11 -7.46 -21.91
N ASN A 216 -4.16 -6.91 -22.50
CA ASN A 216 -4.21 -5.49 -22.89
C ASN A 216 -5.21 -4.79 -21.97
N PHE A 217 -4.73 -3.89 -21.10
CA PHE A 217 -5.58 -3.21 -20.12
C PHE A 217 -6.71 -2.38 -20.77
N ARG A 218 -6.50 -1.88 -22.00
CA ARG A 218 -7.52 -1.16 -22.78
C ARG A 218 -8.67 -2.12 -23.14
N TYR A 219 -8.34 -3.35 -23.55
CA TYR A 219 -9.33 -4.40 -23.79
C TYR A 219 -10.03 -4.82 -22.49
N ASN A 220 -9.32 -4.96 -21.37
CA ASN A 220 -9.93 -5.30 -20.08
C ASN A 220 -10.91 -4.20 -19.61
N GLU A 221 -10.65 -2.92 -19.91
CA GLU A 221 -11.60 -1.82 -19.66
C GLU A 221 -12.86 -1.97 -20.52
N TYR A 222 -12.71 -2.25 -21.82
CA TYR A 222 -13.82 -2.50 -22.74
C TYR A 222 -14.68 -3.71 -22.33
N ASP A 223 -14.03 -4.81 -21.96
CA ASP A 223 -14.72 -6.04 -21.54
C ASP A 223 -15.56 -5.78 -20.28
N THR A 224 -14.99 -5.07 -19.30
CA THR A 224 -15.67 -4.74 -18.04
C THR A 224 -16.80 -3.71 -18.22
N ARG A 225 -16.57 -2.59 -18.92
CA ARG A 225 -17.53 -1.48 -19.04
C ARG A 225 -18.60 -1.69 -20.11
N VAL A 226 -18.26 -2.39 -21.20
CA VAL A 226 -19.15 -2.55 -22.36
C VAL A 226 -19.62 -3.99 -22.49
N VAL A 227 -18.72 -4.97 -22.55
CA VAL A 227 -19.08 -6.37 -22.89
C VAL A 227 -19.88 -7.03 -21.77
N SER A 228 -19.48 -6.88 -20.49
CA SER A 228 -20.24 -7.40 -19.35
C SER A 228 -21.62 -6.74 -19.25
N VAL A 229 -21.67 -5.40 -19.18
CA VAL A 229 -22.94 -4.65 -19.02
C VAL A 229 -23.94 -4.96 -20.14
N TRP A 230 -23.47 -5.11 -21.38
CA TRP A 230 -24.30 -5.54 -22.52
C TRP A 230 -24.71 -7.03 -22.40
N THR A 231 -23.82 -7.92 -21.96
CA THR A 231 -24.17 -9.32 -21.67
C THR A 231 -25.29 -9.40 -20.64
N ASP A 232 -25.19 -8.63 -19.56
CA ASP A 232 -26.14 -8.61 -18.45
C ASP A 232 -27.49 -8.04 -18.90
N LEU A 233 -27.48 -6.91 -19.62
CA LEU A 233 -28.67 -6.34 -20.27
C LEU A 233 -29.39 -7.34 -21.19
N TRP A 234 -28.64 -8.15 -21.94
CA TRP A 234 -29.20 -9.15 -22.83
C TRP A 234 -29.74 -10.39 -22.08
N ARG A 235 -29.15 -10.73 -20.91
CA ARG A 235 -29.58 -11.84 -20.04
C ARG A 235 -30.88 -11.57 -19.27
N LEU A 236 -31.25 -10.31 -19.00
CA LEU A 236 -32.47 -9.90 -18.26
C LEU A 236 -33.82 -10.28 -18.91
N LYS A 237 -33.81 -11.17 -19.90
CA LYS A 237 -34.97 -11.71 -20.60
C LYS A 237 -35.66 -12.84 -19.83
N PRO A 238 -36.95 -13.10 -20.12
CA PRO A 238 -37.64 -14.29 -19.66
C PRO A 238 -36.87 -15.56 -20.03
N GLY A 239 -36.54 -16.38 -19.02
CA GLY A 239 -35.90 -17.69 -19.21
C GLY A 239 -34.38 -17.74 -19.01
N THR A 240 -33.70 -16.62 -18.78
CA THR A 240 -32.22 -16.58 -18.64
C THR A 240 -31.67 -15.90 -17.39
N ALA A 241 -32.50 -15.26 -16.56
CA ALA A 241 -32.03 -14.52 -15.38
C ALA A 241 -32.97 -14.60 -14.16
N THR A 242 -32.39 -14.48 -12.96
CA THR A 242 -33.08 -14.49 -11.65
C THR A 242 -33.97 -13.27 -11.43
N ARG A 243 -33.67 -12.16 -12.11
CA ARG A 243 -34.57 -11.01 -12.30
C ARG A 243 -34.79 -10.83 -13.80
N VAL A 244 -36.04 -10.69 -14.19
CA VAL A 244 -36.47 -10.41 -15.57
C VAL A 244 -36.94 -8.96 -15.63
N LEU A 245 -36.66 -8.27 -16.73
CA LEU A 245 -37.29 -6.99 -17.10
C LEU A 245 -38.15 -7.22 -18.35
N ASP A 246 -39.42 -6.80 -18.31
CA ASP A 246 -40.30 -6.87 -19.48
C ASP A 246 -40.27 -5.54 -20.25
N GLN A 247 -39.76 -5.55 -21.48
CA GLN A 247 -39.77 -4.39 -22.39
C GLN A 247 -41.18 -3.84 -22.68
N ASN A 248 -42.24 -4.61 -22.42
CA ASN A 248 -43.64 -4.18 -22.59
C ASN A 248 -44.21 -3.50 -21.33
N ASN A 249 -43.55 -3.62 -20.17
CA ASN A 249 -43.89 -2.91 -18.94
C ASN A 249 -43.21 -1.52 -18.95
N ALA A 250 -43.96 -0.47 -18.62
CA ALA A 250 -43.46 0.91 -18.66
C ALA A 250 -42.27 1.16 -17.71
N ASP A 251 -42.32 0.64 -16.48
CA ASP A 251 -41.29 0.90 -15.46
C ASP A 251 -40.00 0.11 -15.75
N ASP A 252 -40.13 -1.11 -16.26
CA ASP A 252 -39.01 -1.93 -16.72
C ASP A 252 -38.41 -1.40 -18.03
N ARG A 253 -39.24 -0.90 -18.95
CA ARG A 253 -38.78 -0.23 -20.18
C ARG A 253 -37.90 0.98 -19.86
N VAL A 254 -38.30 1.85 -18.93
CA VAL A 254 -37.48 3.01 -18.51
C VAL A 254 -36.12 2.57 -17.92
N GLN A 255 -36.09 1.48 -17.13
CA GLN A 255 -34.82 0.93 -16.61
C GLN A 255 -33.93 0.38 -17.74
N ILE A 256 -34.50 -0.39 -18.67
CA ILE A 256 -33.79 -0.89 -19.87
C ILE A 256 -33.22 0.28 -20.68
N GLU A 257 -33.98 1.36 -20.82
CA GLU A 257 -33.61 2.55 -21.60
C GLU A 257 -32.49 3.37 -20.94
N GLN A 258 -32.57 3.59 -19.62
CA GLN A 258 -31.51 4.23 -18.86
C GLN A 258 -30.21 3.43 -18.89
N MET A 259 -30.26 2.12 -18.63
CA MET A 259 -29.07 1.25 -18.69
C MET A 259 -28.48 1.18 -20.11
N SER A 260 -29.32 1.16 -21.14
CA SER A 260 -28.90 1.21 -22.54
C SER A 260 -28.26 2.55 -22.91
N LEU A 261 -28.76 3.68 -22.39
CA LEU A 261 -28.14 5.00 -22.58
C LEU A 261 -26.74 5.03 -21.96
N TYR A 262 -26.57 4.58 -20.72
CA TYR A 262 -25.25 4.49 -20.08
C TYR A 262 -24.29 3.60 -20.89
N LEU A 263 -24.74 2.48 -21.44
CA LEU A 263 -23.93 1.62 -22.31
C LEU A 263 -23.47 2.35 -23.61
N VAL A 264 -24.28 3.22 -24.22
CA VAL A 264 -23.83 4.08 -25.34
C VAL A 264 -22.74 5.05 -24.87
N LEU A 265 -22.93 5.67 -23.70
CA LEU A 265 -22.01 6.66 -23.15
C LEU A 265 -20.67 6.06 -22.71
N ASP A 266 -20.68 4.88 -22.07
CA ASP A 266 -19.48 4.12 -21.71
C ASP A 266 -18.69 3.70 -22.96
N LEU A 267 -19.37 3.19 -24.00
CA LEU A 267 -18.74 2.85 -25.28
C LEU A 267 -18.16 4.10 -25.98
N ALA A 268 -18.84 5.25 -25.91
CA ALA A 268 -18.35 6.50 -26.47
C ALA A 268 -17.12 7.05 -25.73
N ASP A 269 -17.14 7.09 -24.39
CA ASP A 269 -15.99 7.51 -23.58
C ASP A 269 -14.80 6.58 -23.79
N TYR A 270 -15.03 5.26 -23.82
CA TYR A 270 -14.01 4.26 -24.13
C TYR A 270 -13.38 4.50 -25.51
N LEU A 271 -14.18 4.57 -26.59
CA LEU A 271 -13.66 4.80 -27.94
C LEU A 271 -12.89 6.11 -28.04
N SER A 272 -13.34 7.18 -27.34
CA SER A 272 -12.66 8.48 -27.34
C SER A 272 -11.25 8.46 -26.74
N ARG A 273 -10.96 7.54 -25.80
CA ARG A 273 -9.67 7.42 -25.10
C ARG A 273 -8.77 6.30 -25.60
N ALA A 274 -9.34 5.17 -25.99
CA ALA A 274 -8.60 3.95 -26.33
C ALA A 274 -8.45 3.70 -27.83
N LEU A 275 -9.41 4.19 -28.65
CA LEU A 275 -9.41 4.09 -30.12
C LEU A 275 -9.75 5.45 -30.76
N PRO A 276 -9.02 6.54 -30.46
CA PRO A 276 -9.39 7.90 -30.88
C PRO A 276 -9.45 8.07 -32.40
N GLY A 277 -8.69 7.29 -33.19
CA GLY A 277 -8.82 7.26 -34.64
C GLY A 277 -10.22 6.82 -35.10
N VAL A 278 -10.79 5.81 -34.45
CA VAL A 278 -12.16 5.32 -34.70
C VAL A 278 -13.19 6.34 -34.23
N TRP A 279 -13.03 6.89 -33.02
CA TRP A 279 -13.94 7.91 -32.48
C TRP A 279 -14.02 9.15 -33.37
N ASN A 280 -12.88 9.68 -33.82
CA ASN A 280 -12.83 10.82 -34.72
C ASN A 280 -13.50 10.53 -36.07
N ALA A 281 -13.36 9.32 -36.61
CA ALA A 281 -14.08 8.90 -37.81
C ALA A 281 -15.61 8.87 -37.60
N ILE A 282 -16.08 8.41 -36.44
CA ILE A 282 -17.51 8.40 -36.05
C ILE A 282 -18.05 9.83 -35.95
N VAL A 283 -17.37 10.72 -35.23
CA VAL A 283 -17.78 12.12 -35.04
C VAL A 283 -17.79 12.89 -36.36
N ALA A 284 -16.75 12.72 -37.19
CA ALA A 284 -16.67 13.35 -38.52
C ALA A 284 -17.55 12.66 -39.59
N ASN A 285 -18.16 11.51 -39.29
CA ASN A 285 -18.87 10.64 -40.24
C ASN A 285 -18.03 10.29 -41.49
N ASN A 286 -16.71 10.18 -41.33
CA ASN A 286 -15.75 10.08 -42.43
C ASN A 286 -15.03 8.73 -42.42
N PRO A 287 -15.52 7.71 -43.14
CA PRO A 287 -14.86 6.40 -43.22
C PRO A 287 -13.44 6.46 -43.83
N SER A 288 -13.12 7.52 -44.57
CA SER A 288 -11.84 7.68 -45.29
C SER A 288 -10.69 8.18 -44.41
N SER A 289 -10.93 8.52 -43.13
CA SER A 289 -9.86 8.82 -42.18
C SER A 289 -9.25 7.56 -41.54
N LEU A 290 -9.76 6.37 -41.87
CA LEU A 290 -9.25 5.07 -41.43
C LEU A 290 -8.73 4.27 -42.62
N PRO A 291 -7.53 3.65 -42.56
CA PRO A 291 -6.97 2.90 -43.68
C PRO A 291 -7.88 1.73 -44.12
N THR A 292 -8.02 1.56 -45.43
CA THR A 292 -8.78 0.43 -46.00
C THR A 292 -8.14 -0.90 -45.60
N GLY A 293 -8.91 -1.79 -44.97
CA GLY A 293 -8.42 -3.09 -44.49
C GLY A 293 -7.78 -3.07 -43.10
N SER A 294 -7.82 -1.94 -42.38
CA SER A 294 -7.43 -1.87 -40.97
C SER A 294 -8.50 -2.42 -40.03
N ASP A 295 -8.11 -2.99 -38.89
CA ASP A 295 -9.04 -3.48 -37.87
C ASP A 295 -9.81 -2.31 -37.22
N ARG A 296 -9.19 -1.14 -37.06
CA ARG A 296 -9.89 0.10 -36.69
C ARG A 296 -11.01 0.44 -37.67
N ARG A 297 -10.81 0.21 -38.98
CA ARG A 297 -11.88 0.37 -39.97
C ARG A 297 -12.94 -0.73 -39.84
N ALA A 298 -12.56 -1.95 -39.50
CA ALA A 298 -13.50 -3.04 -39.23
C ALA A 298 -14.38 -2.77 -37.98
N VAL A 299 -13.88 -2.11 -36.94
CA VAL A 299 -14.69 -1.60 -35.82
C VAL A 299 -15.70 -0.54 -36.31
N TYR A 300 -15.22 0.49 -37.04
CA TYR A 300 -16.06 1.57 -37.56
C TYR A 300 -17.20 1.07 -38.45
N ASP A 301 -16.94 0.10 -39.33
CA ASP A 301 -17.96 -0.47 -40.22
C ASP A 301 -18.90 -1.43 -39.48
N ARG A 302 -18.42 -2.22 -38.50
CA ARG A 302 -19.28 -3.11 -37.70
C ARG A 302 -20.28 -2.34 -36.83
N LEU A 303 -19.85 -1.25 -36.19
CA LEU A 303 -20.74 -0.32 -35.46
C LEU A 303 -21.80 0.33 -36.38
N GLY A 304 -21.56 0.37 -37.70
CA GLY A 304 -22.53 0.84 -38.69
C GLY A 304 -23.62 -0.17 -39.07
N VAL A 305 -23.46 -1.45 -38.73
CA VAL A 305 -24.37 -2.55 -39.08
C VAL A 305 -25.17 -3.04 -37.87
N LEU A 306 -24.62 -2.90 -36.67
CA LEU A 306 -25.30 -3.22 -35.41
C LEU A 306 -26.39 -2.17 -35.12
N ASN A 307 -27.62 -2.64 -34.91
CA ASN A 307 -28.82 -1.81 -34.77
C ASN A 307 -29.48 -2.01 -33.41
N ILE A 308 -29.93 -0.92 -32.80
CA ILE A 308 -30.70 -0.87 -31.55
C ILE A 308 -32.03 -0.15 -31.78
N SER A 309 -32.96 -0.28 -30.83
CA SER A 309 -34.18 0.52 -30.83
C SER A 309 -33.90 1.92 -30.26
N ALA A 310 -34.64 2.91 -30.73
CA ALA A 310 -34.73 4.28 -30.23
C ALA A 310 -36.18 4.79 -30.38
N ASP A 311 -36.53 5.90 -29.74
CA ASP A 311 -37.90 6.47 -29.81
C ASP A 311 -38.36 6.78 -31.26
N ALA A 312 -37.43 7.12 -32.13
CA ALA A 312 -37.68 7.39 -33.56
C ALA A 312 -37.63 6.13 -34.45
N GLY A 313 -37.58 4.93 -33.87
CA GLY A 313 -37.44 3.66 -34.58
C GLY A 313 -36.03 3.06 -34.48
N THR A 314 -35.61 2.29 -35.48
CA THR A 314 -34.33 1.58 -35.45
C THR A 314 -33.15 2.48 -35.83
N ILE A 315 -32.07 2.44 -35.06
CA ILE A 315 -30.86 3.25 -35.26
C ILE A 315 -29.60 2.40 -35.11
N ASN A 316 -28.54 2.68 -35.89
CA ASN A 316 -27.27 1.95 -35.76
C ASN A 316 -26.39 2.51 -34.63
N LEU A 317 -25.54 1.67 -34.04
CA LEU A 317 -24.68 2.05 -32.90
C LEU A 317 -23.77 3.23 -33.23
N ARG A 318 -23.15 3.25 -34.42
CA ARG A 318 -22.31 4.37 -34.89
C ARG A 318 -23.08 5.70 -34.89
N GLN A 319 -24.36 5.69 -35.28
CA GLN A 319 -25.21 6.87 -35.23
C GLN A 319 -25.55 7.27 -33.78
N ALA A 320 -25.94 6.33 -32.92
CA ALA A 320 -26.23 6.61 -31.51
C ALA A 320 -25.01 7.21 -30.77
N LEU A 321 -23.82 6.63 -30.97
CA LEU A 321 -22.54 7.12 -30.46
C LEU A 321 -22.25 8.56 -30.92
N ARG A 322 -22.46 8.85 -32.21
CA ARG A 322 -22.28 10.19 -32.78
C ARG A 322 -23.25 11.21 -32.21
N ASP A 323 -24.50 10.82 -31.96
CA ASP A 323 -25.54 11.71 -31.46
C ASP A 323 -25.34 12.03 -29.96
N ARG A 324 -24.86 11.06 -29.16
CA ARG A 324 -24.53 11.21 -27.74
C ARG A 324 -23.15 11.85 -27.45
N ARG A 325 -22.37 12.22 -28.47
CA ARG A 325 -20.98 12.73 -28.32
C ARG A 325 -20.80 13.93 -27.37
N ASN A 326 -21.86 14.72 -27.15
CA ASN A 326 -21.83 15.88 -26.25
C ASN A 326 -22.10 15.50 -24.78
N ASP A 327 -22.65 14.32 -24.54
CA ASP A 327 -23.20 13.89 -23.24
C ASP A 327 -22.19 13.06 -22.44
N LEU A 328 -20.99 12.85 -23.01
CA LEU A 328 -19.82 12.22 -22.39
C LEU A 328 -19.48 12.69 -20.95
N PRO A 329 -19.65 13.97 -20.56
CA PRO A 329 -19.37 14.41 -19.19
C PRO A 329 -20.21 13.69 -18.12
N LEU A 330 -21.41 13.20 -18.46
CA LEU A 330 -22.26 12.43 -17.52
C LEU A 330 -21.58 11.16 -17.00
N VAL A 331 -20.75 10.51 -17.83
CA VAL A 331 -19.96 9.32 -17.46
C VAL A 331 -19.00 9.60 -16.30
N ARG A 332 -18.64 10.87 -16.12
CA ARG A 332 -17.69 11.36 -15.10
C ARG A 332 -18.41 12.02 -13.92
N GLY A 333 -19.75 12.11 -13.97
CA GLY A 333 -20.57 12.81 -12.98
C GLY A 333 -20.54 14.33 -13.13
N GLU A 334 -20.19 14.85 -14.31
CA GLU A 334 -20.20 16.27 -14.64
C GLU A 334 -21.56 16.68 -15.25
N ASP A 335 -22.11 17.82 -14.84
CA ASP A 335 -23.40 18.34 -15.36
C ASP A 335 -23.29 18.79 -16.82
N ILE A 336 -24.28 18.45 -17.66
CA ILE A 336 -24.35 18.90 -19.07
C ILE A 336 -25.38 20.02 -19.29
N SER A 337 -25.09 20.90 -20.25
CA SER A 337 -25.93 22.04 -20.62
C SER A 337 -27.21 21.64 -21.38
N GLY A 338 -28.18 21.11 -20.63
CA GLY A 338 -29.49 20.69 -21.14
C GLY A 338 -30.29 19.80 -20.18
N GLY A 339 -29.64 19.23 -19.15
CA GLY A 339 -30.21 18.17 -18.32
C GLY A 339 -29.96 16.79 -18.92
N GLU A 340 -30.45 15.73 -18.26
CA GLU A 340 -30.22 14.34 -18.71
C GLU A 340 -30.87 14.06 -20.09
N PRO A 341 -30.22 13.30 -20.99
CA PRO A 341 -30.79 12.96 -22.30
C PRO A 341 -32.04 12.09 -22.20
N ASN A 342 -33.21 12.70 -22.40
CA ASN A 342 -34.49 11.99 -22.50
C ASN A 342 -34.64 11.30 -23.88
N VAL A 343 -33.86 10.23 -24.11
CA VAL A 343 -33.88 9.39 -25.32
C VAL A 343 -33.79 7.91 -24.94
N GLY A 344 -34.84 7.15 -25.23
CA GLY A 344 -34.95 5.73 -24.95
C GLY A 344 -34.22 4.86 -25.98
N TYR A 345 -32.93 4.63 -25.79
CA TYR A 345 -32.18 3.59 -26.52
C TYR A 345 -32.49 2.21 -25.93
N SER A 346 -32.51 1.14 -26.74
CA SER A 346 -32.64 -0.23 -26.18
C SER A 346 -31.74 -1.26 -26.87
N PHE A 347 -30.79 -1.79 -26.10
CA PHE A 347 -29.97 -2.95 -26.46
C PHE A 347 -30.65 -4.30 -26.20
N TYR A 348 -31.82 -4.32 -25.55
CA TYR A 348 -32.48 -5.54 -25.07
C TYR A 348 -32.53 -6.67 -26.11
N ASN A 349 -32.89 -6.35 -27.36
CA ASN A 349 -33.01 -7.35 -28.44
C ASN A 349 -31.70 -7.64 -29.20
N LEU A 350 -30.60 -6.96 -28.90
CA LEU A 350 -29.30 -7.09 -29.58
C LEU A 350 -28.31 -7.91 -28.71
N PRO A 351 -27.90 -9.13 -29.11
CA PRO A 351 -26.83 -9.86 -28.42
C PRO A 351 -25.49 -9.15 -28.54
N VAL A 352 -24.60 -9.41 -27.57
CA VAL A 352 -23.19 -9.00 -27.63
C VAL A 352 -22.54 -9.55 -28.89
N ASP A 353 -21.91 -8.67 -29.66
CA ASP A 353 -21.35 -9.03 -30.96
C ASP A 353 -19.88 -9.49 -30.85
N ALA A 354 -19.66 -10.79 -31.00
CA ALA A 354 -18.33 -11.39 -30.97
C ALA A 354 -17.39 -10.85 -32.07
N THR A 355 -17.93 -10.46 -33.23
CA THR A 355 -17.14 -9.83 -34.30
C THR A 355 -16.62 -8.46 -33.87
N LEU A 356 -17.47 -7.58 -33.35
CA LEU A 356 -17.06 -6.29 -32.78
C LEU A 356 -16.04 -6.48 -31.65
N ASN A 357 -16.23 -7.46 -30.77
CA ASN A 357 -15.31 -7.71 -29.65
C ASN A 357 -13.90 -8.10 -30.14
N ASN A 358 -13.81 -8.96 -31.15
CA ASN A 358 -12.53 -9.28 -31.79
C ASN A 358 -11.94 -8.07 -32.51
N ASN A 359 -12.71 -7.41 -33.39
CA ASN A 359 -12.25 -6.23 -34.11
C ASN A 359 -11.72 -5.13 -33.16
N VAL A 360 -12.33 -4.94 -31.98
CA VAL A 360 -11.84 -4.00 -30.96
C VAL A 360 -10.51 -4.46 -30.35
N ARG A 361 -10.36 -5.75 -30.02
CA ARG A 361 -9.10 -6.32 -29.51
C ARG A 361 -7.95 -6.12 -30.50
N ASP A 362 -8.22 -6.37 -31.78
CA ASP A 362 -7.22 -6.36 -32.83
C ASP A 362 -6.88 -4.91 -33.23
N ALA A 363 -7.89 -4.02 -33.32
CA ALA A 363 -7.72 -2.57 -33.52
C ALA A 363 -6.89 -1.88 -32.44
N LEU A 364 -6.88 -2.38 -31.20
CA LEU A 364 -6.02 -1.86 -30.13
C LEU A 364 -4.53 -2.15 -30.37
N THR A 365 -4.18 -3.12 -31.23
CA THR A 365 -2.80 -3.40 -31.62
C THR A 365 -2.32 -2.49 -32.77
N GLU A 366 -3.26 -1.99 -33.59
CA GLU A 366 -2.97 -0.98 -34.62
C GLU A 366 -2.86 0.46 -34.06
N GLU A 367 -3.46 0.73 -32.90
CA GLU A 367 -3.66 2.09 -32.41
C GLU A 367 -2.41 2.65 -31.74
N THR A 368 -1.57 3.30 -32.54
CA THR A 368 -0.30 3.90 -32.13
C THR A 368 -0.46 5.14 -31.24
N THR A 369 -1.67 5.69 -31.07
CA THR A 369 -1.88 6.74 -30.05
C THR A 369 -1.77 6.17 -28.64
N PRO A 370 -0.91 6.72 -27.76
CA PRO A 370 -0.83 6.29 -26.37
C PRO A 370 -2.14 6.55 -25.63
N PHE A 371 -2.59 5.58 -24.82
CA PHE A 371 -3.74 5.74 -23.95
C PHE A 371 -3.58 6.94 -23.01
N GLN A 372 -4.62 7.77 -22.91
CA GLN A 372 -4.62 8.94 -22.04
C GLN A 372 -5.26 8.57 -20.69
N MET A 373 -4.42 8.19 -19.73
CA MET A 373 -4.80 8.03 -18.33
C MET A 373 -4.90 9.40 -17.65
N SER A 374 -5.78 9.55 -16.64
CA SER A 374 -5.89 10.80 -15.89
C SER A 374 -4.65 11.07 -15.04
N GLU A 375 -4.37 12.35 -14.80
CA GLU A 375 -3.28 12.81 -13.94
C GLU A 375 -3.43 12.29 -12.51
N GLU A 376 -4.66 12.36 -11.95
CA GLU A 376 -4.99 11.78 -10.63
C GLU A 376 -4.70 10.28 -10.53
N MET A 377 -5.04 9.49 -11.56
CA MET A 377 -4.76 8.06 -11.56
C MET A 377 -3.26 7.78 -11.70
N THR A 378 -2.53 8.65 -12.39
CA THR A 378 -1.06 8.54 -12.51
C THR A 378 -0.38 8.81 -11.17
N ASP A 379 -0.76 9.86 -10.44
CA ASP A 379 -0.26 10.16 -9.09
C ASP A 379 -0.54 8.99 -8.12
N VAL A 380 -1.78 8.48 -8.11
CA VAL A 380 -2.18 7.33 -7.29
C VAL A 380 -1.35 6.08 -7.61
N LEU A 381 -1.10 5.77 -8.89
CA LEU A 381 -0.29 4.61 -9.27
C LEU A 381 1.20 4.82 -8.97
N GLN A 382 1.77 6.00 -9.21
CA GLN A 382 3.15 6.33 -8.83
C GLN A 382 3.37 6.24 -7.31
N GLY A 383 2.38 6.60 -6.50
CA GLY A 383 2.44 6.46 -5.05
C GLY A 383 2.30 5.02 -4.53
N LEU A 384 1.74 4.10 -5.34
CA LEU A 384 1.42 2.71 -4.97
C LEU A 384 2.39 1.67 -5.55
N VAL A 385 2.99 1.88 -6.73
CA VAL A 385 3.97 0.95 -7.30
C VAL A 385 5.31 1.14 -6.57
N LYS A 386 5.66 0.19 -5.70
CA LYS A 386 6.93 0.13 -4.97
C LYS A 386 7.49 -1.28 -5.05
N ALA A 387 8.80 -1.40 -5.23
CA ALA A 387 9.47 -2.69 -5.32
C ALA A 387 10.27 -2.94 -4.03
N GLU A 388 10.05 -4.10 -3.42
CA GLU A 388 10.98 -4.68 -2.45
C GLU A 388 12.00 -5.52 -3.22
N ARG A 389 13.30 -5.29 -3.03
CA ARG A 389 14.29 -6.23 -3.58
C ARG A 389 14.15 -7.57 -2.87
N VAL A 390 13.99 -8.62 -3.66
CA VAL A 390 14.04 -10.02 -3.19
C VAL A 390 15.28 -10.73 -3.71
N ASP A 391 15.75 -11.73 -2.97
CA ASP A 391 16.80 -12.64 -3.42
C ASP A 391 16.24 -13.67 -4.43
N ALA A 392 17.13 -14.51 -4.98
CA ALA A 392 16.74 -15.57 -5.93
C ALA A 392 15.82 -16.67 -5.33
N ASN A 393 15.51 -16.59 -4.03
CA ASN A 393 14.60 -17.50 -3.32
C ASN A 393 13.31 -16.78 -2.87
N GLY A 394 13.12 -15.50 -3.21
CA GLY A 394 11.95 -14.69 -2.85
C GLY A 394 12.00 -14.03 -1.46
N ASN A 395 13.11 -14.11 -0.72
CA ASN A 395 13.27 -13.44 0.58
C ASN A 395 13.66 -11.98 0.40
N SER A 396 13.30 -11.08 1.33
CA SER A 396 13.79 -9.69 1.34
C SER A 396 15.32 -9.63 1.30
N ALA A 397 15.87 -9.03 0.25
CA ALA A 397 17.31 -8.81 0.08
C ALA A 397 17.80 -7.55 0.81
N GLU A 398 16.88 -6.63 1.16
CA GLU A 398 17.16 -5.41 1.89
C GLU A 398 17.24 -5.65 3.40
N TYR A 399 18.37 -5.27 3.99
CA TYR A 399 18.59 -5.30 5.43
C TYR A 399 18.96 -3.91 5.93
N PHE A 400 18.26 -3.46 6.97
CA PHE A 400 18.43 -2.17 7.61
C PHE A 400 19.31 -2.32 8.86
N PHE A 401 19.95 -1.23 9.24
CA PHE A 401 20.69 -1.10 10.50
C PHE A 401 20.72 0.38 10.93
N VAL A 402 21.06 0.61 12.20
CA VAL A 402 21.22 1.95 12.77
C VAL A 402 22.70 2.23 13.03
N ARG A 403 23.12 3.47 12.75
CA ARG A 403 24.34 4.08 13.31
C ARG A 403 23.95 5.27 14.19
N LEU A 404 24.61 5.43 15.32
CA LEU A 404 24.49 6.61 16.18
C LEU A 404 25.50 7.67 15.75
N VAL A 405 25.16 8.93 15.93
CA VAL A 405 25.97 10.08 15.53
C VAL A 405 26.02 11.08 16.69
N TYR A 406 27.23 11.47 17.06
CA TYR A 406 27.50 12.61 17.94
C TYR A 406 28.23 13.69 17.14
N ASP A 407 27.53 14.79 16.94
CA ASP A 407 27.89 15.95 16.11
C ASP A 407 28.23 17.12 17.06
N TYR A 408 29.43 17.68 16.98
CA TYR A 408 29.99 18.52 18.07
C TYR A 408 30.77 19.76 17.62
N ASP A 409 31.27 19.79 16.39
CA ASP A 409 31.92 20.95 15.78
C ASP A 409 31.70 20.87 14.25
N PRO A 410 31.08 21.88 13.60
CA PRO A 410 30.87 21.89 12.14
C PRO A 410 32.15 21.71 11.30
N ASN A 411 33.33 21.91 11.88
CA ASN A 411 34.63 21.80 11.22
C ASN A 411 35.30 20.42 11.41
N CYS A 412 34.71 19.52 12.20
CA CYS A 412 35.26 18.19 12.49
C CYS A 412 34.30 17.06 12.09
N PRO A 413 34.81 15.89 11.64
CA PRO A 413 33.97 14.73 11.40
C PRO A 413 33.22 14.31 12.68
N PRO A 414 31.91 14.00 12.58
CA PRO A 414 31.12 13.55 13.74
C PRO A 414 31.54 12.15 14.19
N VAL A 415 31.30 11.83 15.45
CA VAL A 415 31.58 10.49 16.00
C VAL A 415 30.41 9.57 15.63
N VAL A 416 30.65 8.70 14.63
CA VAL A 416 29.70 7.69 14.17
C VAL A 416 29.97 6.35 14.86
N SER A 417 28.93 5.66 15.33
CA SER A 417 29.06 4.34 15.97
C SER A 417 29.34 3.22 14.97
N GLU A 418 29.79 2.07 15.46
CA GLU A 418 29.58 0.81 14.74
C GLU A 418 28.10 0.55 14.48
N ARG A 419 27.79 -0.28 13.48
CA ARG A 419 26.40 -0.59 13.14
C ARG A 419 25.71 -1.45 14.21
N SER A 420 24.40 -1.27 14.36
CA SER A 420 23.54 -2.26 15.02
C SER A 420 23.60 -3.63 14.32
N GLN A 421 22.96 -4.64 14.89
CA GLN A 421 22.59 -5.82 14.11
C GLN A 421 21.72 -5.45 12.90
N LEU A 422 21.80 -6.27 11.85
CA LEU A 422 20.97 -6.15 10.66
C LEU A 422 19.56 -6.66 10.94
N PHE A 423 18.55 -5.96 10.44
CA PHE A 423 17.14 -6.33 10.60
C PHE A 423 16.34 -6.05 9.32
N SER A 424 15.18 -6.67 9.15
CA SER A 424 14.18 -6.31 8.13
C SER A 424 12.98 -5.61 8.78
N LEU A 425 12.16 -4.94 7.97
CA LEU A 425 10.92 -4.30 8.43
C LEU A 425 9.70 -5.09 7.94
N ALA A 426 8.77 -5.40 8.85
CA ALA A 426 7.55 -6.14 8.52
C ALA A 426 6.57 -5.34 7.66
N LYS A 427 5.86 -6.05 6.78
CA LYS A 427 4.76 -5.53 5.94
C LYS A 427 3.56 -5.16 6.81
N PHE A 428 2.64 -4.33 6.29
CA PHE A 428 1.42 -3.99 7.02
C PHE A 428 0.56 -5.23 7.34
N PHE A 429 0.38 -6.11 6.35
CA PHE A 429 -0.32 -7.40 6.47
C PHE A 429 0.68 -8.56 6.50
N GLU A 430 1.45 -8.63 7.58
CA GLU A 430 2.44 -9.67 7.80
C GLU A 430 1.81 -10.87 8.56
N SER A 431 2.07 -12.10 8.13
CA SER A 431 1.36 -13.31 8.62
C SER A 431 1.90 -13.89 9.92
N ASP A 432 3.16 -13.62 10.28
CA ASP A 432 3.77 -13.97 11.57
C ASP A 432 3.64 -12.85 12.62
N ALA A 433 3.01 -11.73 12.27
CA ALA A 433 2.84 -10.60 13.18
C ALA A 433 1.84 -10.88 14.32
N PRO A 434 2.11 -10.37 15.54
CA PRO A 434 1.17 -10.44 16.65
C PRO A 434 -0.18 -9.76 16.34
N ALA A 435 -1.28 -10.47 16.60
CA ALA A 435 -2.63 -9.98 16.36
C ALA A 435 -3.03 -8.86 17.35
N ARG A 436 -2.79 -7.59 16.99
CA ARG A 436 -3.21 -6.43 17.80
C ARG A 436 -4.74 -6.29 17.82
N LYS A 437 -5.30 -6.13 19.01
CA LYS A 437 -6.74 -5.87 19.22
C LYS A 437 -7.11 -4.41 18.91
N VAL A 438 -7.15 -4.07 17.62
CA VAL A 438 -7.48 -2.72 17.16
C VAL A 438 -8.98 -2.45 17.24
N ARG A 439 -9.39 -1.35 17.88
CA ARG A 439 -10.75 -0.80 17.79
C ARG A 439 -10.90 -0.08 16.45
N LEU A 440 -11.51 -0.75 15.47
CA LEU A 440 -11.92 -0.13 14.22
C LEU A 440 -13.23 0.65 14.44
N GLU A 441 -13.23 1.95 14.16
CA GLU A 441 -14.44 2.77 14.22
C GLU A 441 -15.15 2.72 12.84
N LEU A 442 -16.42 2.36 12.83
CA LEU A 442 -17.18 2.17 11.58
C LEU A 442 -17.45 3.51 10.88
N PRO A 443 -17.29 3.60 9.55
CA PRO A 443 -17.63 4.80 8.78
C PRO A 443 -19.14 5.07 8.79
N SER A 444 -19.53 6.32 8.52
CA SER A 444 -20.94 6.69 8.48
C SER A 444 -21.66 6.09 7.27
N ILE A 445 -22.86 5.54 7.48
CA ILE A 445 -23.73 4.96 6.44
C ILE A 445 -24.43 6.02 5.56
N LYS A 446 -24.06 7.30 5.66
CA LYS A 446 -24.71 8.40 4.96
C LYS A 446 -24.26 8.46 3.50
N MET A 447 -25.23 8.49 2.59
CA MET A 447 -25.02 8.51 1.14
C MET A 447 -24.20 9.71 0.63
N GLN A 448 -24.24 10.83 1.37
CA GLN A 448 -23.45 12.04 1.11
C GLN A 448 -21.96 11.89 1.51
N ASP A 449 -21.64 10.96 2.41
CA ASP A 449 -20.27 10.73 2.90
C ASP A 449 -19.57 9.60 2.11
N LEU A 450 -20.33 8.62 1.61
CA LEU A 450 -19.83 7.58 0.68
C LEU A 450 -19.11 8.18 -0.54
N ARG A 451 -19.61 9.30 -1.08
CA ARG A 451 -18.98 10.02 -2.22
C ARG A 451 -17.66 10.73 -1.86
N LYS A 452 -17.32 10.86 -0.57
CA LYS A 452 -16.10 11.53 -0.09
C LYS A 452 -14.95 10.56 0.21
N PHE A 453 -15.22 9.25 0.23
CA PHE A 453 -14.23 8.23 0.59
C PHE A 453 -13.25 8.00 -0.57
N LYS A 454 -12.03 8.56 -0.44
CA LYS A 454 -10.96 8.43 -1.43
C LYS A 454 -10.54 6.96 -1.64
N ARG A 455 -10.26 6.58 -2.89
CA ARG A 455 -9.76 5.25 -3.28
C ARG A 455 -8.25 5.15 -2.95
N GLY A 456 -7.94 4.91 -1.68
CA GLY A 456 -6.56 5.00 -1.15
C GLY A 456 -5.77 3.69 -1.04
N VAL A 457 -6.30 2.54 -1.47
CA VAL A 457 -5.64 1.23 -1.31
C VAL A 457 -5.63 0.47 -2.63
N GLY A 458 -4.46 0.35 -3.25
CA GLY A 458 -4.17 -0.68 -4.25
C GLY A 458 -3.79 -1.98 -3.54
N MET A 459 -4.43 -3.10 -3.89
CA MET A 459 -4.06 -4.43 -3.41
C MET A 459 -3.36 -5.18 -4.54
N GLN A 460 -2.07 -5.44 -4.36
CA GLN A 460 -1.33 -6.39 -5.20
C GLN A 460 -1.70 -7.81 -4.74
N MET A 461 -2.22 -8.63 -5.66
CA MET A 461 -2.59 -10.02 -5.37
C MET A 461 -1.40 -10.95 -5.63
N SER A 462 -1.25 -12.00 -4.81
CA SER A 462 -0.30 -13.08 -5.12
C SER A 462 -0.79 -13.89 -6.34
N PRO A 463 0.09 -14.65 -7.03
CA PRO A 463 -0.31 -15.45 -8.18
C PRO A 463 -1.45 -16.42 -7.88
N GLU A 464 -1.43 -17.04 -6.69
CA GLU A 464 -2.41 -18.01 -6.21
C GLU A 464 -3.73 -17.34 -5.83
N LEU A 465 -3.67 -16.17 -5.17
CA LEU A 465 -4.88 -15.41 -4.83
C LEU A 465 -5.55 -14.82 -6.08
N ARG A 466 -4.77 -14.41 -7.09
CA ARG A 466 -5.29 -13.97 -8.39
C ARG A 466 -5.97 -15.11 -9.14
N ASP A 467 -5.35 -16.28 -9.19
CA ASP A 467 -5.92 -17.51 -9.77
C ASP A 467 -7.20 -17.94 -9.03
N LEU A 468 -7.22 -17.86 -7.70
CA LEU A 468 -8.40 -18.15 -6.89
C LEU A 468 -9.52 -17.10 -7.11
N MET A 469 -9.20 -15.81 -7.15
CA MET A 469 -10.15 -14.74 -7.48
C MET A 469 -10.72 -14.89 -8.90
N GLY A 470 -9.92 -15.28 -9.89
CA GLY A 470 -10.38 -15.57 -11.25
C GLY A 470 -11.32 -16.77 -11.34
N ARG A 471 -11.26 -17.71 -10.38
CA ARG A 471 -12.19 -18.83 -10.23
C ARG A 471 -13.47 -18.44 -9.48
N VAL A 472 -13.41 -17.48 -8.56
CA VAL A 472 -14.58 -16.88 -7.90
C VAL A 472 -15.24 -15.85 -8.83
N ASN A 473 -15.82 -16.38 -9.91
CA ASN A 473 -16.70 -15.64 -10.81
C ASN A 473 -18.17 -16.02 -10.52
N GLU A 474 -19.12 -15.26 -11.06
CA GLU A 474 -20.58 -15.38 -10.83
C GLU A 474 -21.09 -16.83 -10.89
N LYS A 475 -20.54 -17.62 -11.83
CA LYS A 475 -20.85 -19.04 -12.06
C LYS A 475 -20.65 -19.97 -10.86
N MET A 476 -19.88 -19.58 -9.83
CA MET A 476 -19.81 -20.36 -8.57
C MET A 476 -21.15 -20.38 -7.81
N ILE A 477 -22.05 -19.43 -8.08
CA ILE A 477 -23.39 -19.36 -7.45
C ILE A 477 -24.35 -20.37 -8.10
N ASP A 478 -24.15 -20.70 -9.38
CA ASP A 478 -24.97 -21.66 -10.13
C ASP A 478 -24.60 -23.15 -9.87
N GLY A 479 -23.55 -23.40 -9.08
CA GLY A 479 -23.25 -24.73 -8.52
C GLY A 479 -22.41 -25.67 -9.39
N GLU A 480 -21.88 -25.24 -10.53
CA GLU A 480 -20.94 -26.05 -11.31
C GLU A 480 -19.54 -26.09 -10.66
N GLY A 481 -18.93 -27.29 -10.65
CA GLY A 481 -17.65 -27.54 -9.99
C GLY A 481 -16.43 -26.99 -10.74
N LEU A 482 -15.33 -26.81 -10.01
CA LEU A 482 -14.04 -26.31 -10.52
C LEU A 482 -13.47 -27.18 -11.65
N SER A 483 -13.70 -26.78 -12.90
CA SER A 483 -12.99 -27.29 -14.08
C SER A 483 -11.82 -26.36 -14.39
N GLY A 484 -10.62 -26.93 -14.52
CA GLY A 484 -9.36 -26.16 -14.59
C GLY A 484 -8.91 -25.83 -16.01
N SER A 485 -8.30 -24.66 -16.19
CA SER A 485 -7.48 -24.33 -17.36
C SER A 485 -6.11 -23.84 -16.91
N SER A 486 -5.08 -24.66 -17.12
CA SER A 486 -3.68 -24.33 -16.80
C SER A 486 -3.02 -23.56 -17.95
N GLY A 487 -2.58 -22.33 -17.68
CA GLY A 487 -1.92 -21.47 -18.68
C GLY A 487 -1.17 -20.32 -18.02
N GLY A 488 -0.25 -20.64 -17.11
CA GLY A 488 0.32 -19.69 -16.14
C GLY A 488 1.23 -18.61 -16.72
N TRP A 489 1.08 -17.38 -16.19
CA TRP A 489 1.86 -16.20 -16.54
C TRP A 489 1.94 -15.20 -15.37
N GLU A 490 3.10 -14.55 -15.21
CA GLU A 490 3.34 -13.56 -14.16
C GLU A 490 3.20 -12.14 -14.70
N LEU A 491 2.10 -11.47 -14.32
CA LEU A 491 1.91 -10.03 -14.44
C LEU A 491 1.22 -9.54 -13.15
N GLY A 492 1.75 -8.48 -12.56
CA GLY A 492 1.27 -7.95 -11.29
C GLY A 492 -0.01 -7.14 -11.43
N MET A 493 -1.15 -7.74 -11.10
CA MET A 493 -2.44 -7.03 -11.04
C MET A 493 -2.54 -6.22 -9.74
N ILE A 494 -2.72 -4.89 -9.87
CA ILE A 494 -3.01 -3.98 -8.75
C ILE A 494 -4.46 -3.51 -8.88
N CYS A 495 -5.34 -4.04 -8.04
CA CYS A 495 -6.74 -3.60 -8.00
C CYS A 495 -6.92 -2.52 -6.94
N THR A 496 -7.43 -1.34 -7.32
CA THR A 496 -7.66 -0.22 -6.39
C THR A 496 -9.07 -0.29 -5.79
N PHE A 497 -9.14 -0.43 -4.47
CA PHE A 497 -10.38 -0.63 -3.73
C PHE A 497 -10.56 0.42 -2.62
N SER A 498 -11.82 0.72 -2.28
CA SER A 498 -12.14 1.43 -1.04
C SER A 498 -12.32 0.43 0.09
N LEU A 499 -11.29 0.28 0.93
CA LEU A 499 -11.30 -0.58 2.12
C LEU A 499 -12.54 -0.33 3.00
N GLN A 500 -12.95 0.93 3.12
CA GLN A 500 -14.11 1.35 3.94
C GLN A 500 -15.44 0.81 3.37
N ILE A 501 -15.58 0.75 2.04
CA ILE A 501 -16.77 0.19 1.39
C ILE A 501 -16.76 -1.34 1.47
N ILE A 502 -15.61 -1.99 1.21
CA ILE A 502 -15.48 -3.45 1.35
C ILE A 502 -15.79 -3.87 2.80
N PHE A 503 -15.26 -3.19 3.80
CA PHE A 503 -15.51 -3.51 5.21
C PHE A 503 -17.00 -3.34 5.57
N LEU A 504 -17.67 -2.29 5.07
CA LEU A 504 -19.10 -2.08 5.26
C LEU A 504 -19.94 -3.19 4.62
N VAL A 505 -19.67 -3.55 3.35
CA VAL A 505 -20.40 -4.60 2.64
C VAL A 505 -20.16 -5.97 3.28
N ALA A 506 -18.90 -6.33 3.57
CA ALA A 506 -18.55 -7.57 4.24
C ALA A 506 -19.19 -7.69 5.63
N PHE A 507 -19.20 -6.62 6.42
CA PHE A 507 -19.84 -6.61 7.74
C PHE A 507 -21.36 -6.81 7.65
N ILE A 508 -22.03 -6.18 6.69
CA ILE A 508 -23.47 -6.35 6.44
C ILE A 508 -23.78 -7.79 5.99
N VAL A 509 -23.08 -8.30 4.97
CA VAL A 509 -23.29 -9.65 4.42
C VAL A 509 -22.99 -10.73 5.46
N MET A 510 -21.89 -10.59 6.22
CA MET A 510 -21.58 -11.45 7.35
C MET A 510 -22.72 -11.44 8.38
N PHE A 511 -23.24 -10.26 8.76
CA PHE A 511 -24.35 -10.19 9.71
C PHE A 511 -25.64 -10.85 9.19
N ILE A 512 -25.94 -10.74 7.89
CA ILE A 512 -27.07 -11.44 7.27
C ILE A 512 -26.92 -12.95 7.41
N PHE A 513 -25.76 -13.52 7.02
CA PHE A 513 -25.51 -14.95 7.17
C PHE A 513 -25.51 -15.42 8.64
N LEU A 514 -24.92 -14.65 9.56
CA LEU A 514 -24.92 -14.98 10.99
C LEU A 514 -26.32 -14.97 11.60
N ILE A 515 -27.19 -14.04 11.19
CA ILE A 515 -28.60 -13.99 11.63
C ILE A 515 -29.39 -15.18 11.08
N LEU A 516 -29.25 -15.50 9.79
CA LEU A 516 -29.91 -16.64 9.16
C LEU A 516 -29.50 -17.98 9.82
N LEU A 517 -28.19 -18.20 9.99
CA LEU A 517 -27.66 -19.44 10.56
C LEU A 517 -27.87 -19.56 12.08
N ASN A 518 -28.09 -18.45 12.79
CA ASN A 518 -28.41 -18.48 14.23
C ASN A 518 -29.73 -19.20 14.54
N ILE A 519 -30.65 -19.27 13.59
CA ILE A 519 -31.90 -20.06 13.72
C ILE A 519 -31.60 -21.54 13.97
N VAL A 520 -30.49 -22.06 13.43
CA VAL A 520 -30.07 -23.46 13.56
C VAL A 520 -29.03 -23.64 14.67
N PHE A 521 -28.03 -22.75 14.75
CA PHE A 521 -26.83 -22.97 15.57
C PHE A 521 -26.78 -22.17 16.90
N TRP A 522 -27.72 -21.24 17.14
CA TRP A 522 -27.87 -20.47 18.39
C TRP A 522 -26.61 -19.73 18.92
N TRP A 523 -25.63 -19.55 18.03
CA TRP A 523 -24.26 -19.12 18.31
C TRP A 523 -24.04 -17.61 18.52
N LEU A 524 -25.03 -16.74 18.30
CA LEU A 524 -24.81 -15.28 18.30
C LEU A 524 -24.22 -14.74 19.60
N ALA A 525 -24.48 -15.39 20.75
CA ALA A 525 -23.92 -14.99 22.04
C ALA A 525 -22.38 -15.10 22.11
N PHE A 526 -21.76 -15.99 21.34
CA PHE A 526 -20.30 -16.15 21.28
C PHE A 526 -19.63 -15.20 20.29
N LEU A 527 -20.38 -14.72 19.28
CA LEU A 527 -19.88 -13.83 18.22
C LEU A 527 -20.18 -12.34 18.47
N LYS A 528 -21.24 -12.02 19.22
CA LYS A 528 -21.71 -10.64 19.45
C LYS A 528 -21.98 -10.37 20.93
N ILE A 529 -20.92 -10.02 21.67
CA ILE A 529 -21.04 -9.56 23.06
C ILE A 529 -20.99 -8.03 23.09
N CYS A 530 -22.17 -7.39 23.10
CA CYS A 530 -22.29 -5.93 23.19
C CYS A 530 -22.36 -5.46 24.65
N PHE A 531 -21.22 -5.15 25.27
CA PHE A 531 -21.20 -4.51 26.58
C PHE A 531 -21.66 -3.04 26.50
N PRO A 532 -22.63 -2.59 27.32
CA PRO A 532 -23.01 -1.19 27.38
C PRO A 532 -21.93 -0.38 28.11
N ILE A 533 -21.15 0.40 27.37
CA ILE A 533 -20.13 1.30 27.94
C ILE A 533 -20.82 2.59 28.43
N PRO A 534 -20.76 2.93 29.72
CA PRO A 534 -21.31 4.20 30.21
C PRO A 534 -20.51 5.36 29.64
N LYS A 535 -21.16 6.18 28.79
CA LYS A 535 -20.61 7.46 28.36
C LYS A 535 -20.85 8.49 29.47
N ARG A 536 -19.81 9.23 29.85
CA ARG A 536 -20.02 10.53 30.52
C ARG A 536 -20.65 11.49 29.50
N THR A 537 -21.73 12.13 29.91
CA THR A 537 -22.27 13.37 29.30
C THR A 537 -21.55 14.58 29.86
#